data_AF-A0A3P7QTE3-F1
#
_entry.id   AF-A0A3P7QTE3-F1
#
_cell.length_a   1.000
_cell.length_b   1.000
_cell.length_c   1.000
_cell.angle_alpha   90.00
_cell.angle_beta   90.00
_cell.angle_gamma   90.00
#
_symmetry.space_group_name_H-M   'P 1'
#
loop_
_entity.id
_entity.type
_entity.pdbx_description
1 polymer ?
#
loop_
_entity_poly.entity_id
_entity_poly.type
_entity_poly.pdbx_seq_one_letter_code
_entity_poly.pdbx_strand_id
1 'polypeptide(L)'
;MQTAVAGSIDLRTYVSLFTSADGRIYLSLPDLGVEKTWLLKDLLRAGERLSECTVEDGSPPSLELLVPIARKLSGSCEDQCGVQHLAILAFWYLLLGVVQRKRDILAVKLTVRFKLPSCVGLGSSGAYCVCIAAALLQMAGLIPSPSVPVSLLICSTYYSAPYCQQIDIS
;
A
#
# COMPACT_ATOMS: atom_id res chain seq x y z
N MET A 1 4.05 -8.42 34.50
CA MET A 1 3.84 -8.66 33.06
C MET A 1 2.58 -9.48 32.90
N GLN A 2 1.64 -9.05 32.07
CA GLN A 2 0.46 -9.82 31.73
C GLN A 2 0.66 -10.40 30.33
N THR A 3 0.46 -11.71 30.17
CA THR A 3 0.56 -12.38 28.87
C THR A 3 -0.69 -12.08 28.05
N ALA A 4 -0.50 -11.61 26.82
CA ALA A 4 -1.57 -11.46 25.84
C ALA A 4 -1.51 -12.60 24.82
N VAL A 5 -2.68 -13.06 24.37
CA VAL A 5 -2.82 -14.05 23.29
C VAL A 5 -3.55 -13.37 22.14
N ALA A 6 -2.93 -13.34 20.96
CA ALA A 6 -3.53 -12.81 19.73
C ALA A 6 -4.03 -13.98 18.87
N GLY A 7 -5.23 -13.86 18.31
CA GLY A 7 -5.78 -14.78 17.31
C GLY A 7 -6.12 -14.02 16.03
N SER A 8 -5.98 -14.68 14.87
CA SER A 8 -6.54 -14.16 13.63
C SER A 8 -8.02 -14.50 13.55
N ILE A 9 -8.79 -13.58 13.01
CA ILE A 9 -10.19 -13.79 12.64
C ILE A 9 -10.28 -13.63 11.11
N ASP A 10 -11.24 -14.30 10.46
CA ASP A 10 -11.42 -14.31 8.99
C ASP A 10 -11.94 -12.95 8.46
N LEU A 11 -11.20 -11.87 8.77
CA LEU A 11 -11.39 -10.53 8.24
C LEU A 11 -10.58 -10.38 6.97
N ARG A 12 -11.23 -10.65 5.85
CA ARG A 12 -10.56 -10.55 4.56
C ARG A 12 -10.45 -9.10 4.12
N THR A 13 -9.21 -8.62 4.04
CA THR A 13 -8.85 -7.39 3.36
C THR A 13 -8.34 -7.77 1.99
N TYR A 14 -9.05 -7.34 0.95
CA TYR A 14 -8.69 -7.63 -0.43
C TYR A 14 -7.92 -6.46 -0.99
N VAL A 15 -6.74 -6.74 -1.55
CA VAL A 15 -5.94 -5.75 -2.27
C VAL A 15 -5.82 -6.16 -3.73
N SER A 16 -6.09 -5.20 -4.61
CA SER A 16 -5.87 -5.32 -6.05
C SER A 16 -4.81 -4.29 -6.43
N LEU A 17 -3.70 -4.75 -7.00
CA LEU A 17 -2.62 -3.90 -7.47
C LEU A 17 -2.39 -4.15 -8.96
N PHE A 18 -2.41 -3.08 -9.74
CA PHE A 18 -2.07 -3.09 -11.16
C PHE A 18 -0.95 -2.10 -11.46
N THR A 19 -0.11 -2.40 -12.43
CA THR A 19 0.79 -1.41 -13.01
C THR A 19 0.05 -0.56 -14.03
N SER A 20 0.28 0.74 -14.04
CA SER A 20 -0.29 1.66 -15.03
C SER A 20 0.81 2.22 -15.93
N ALA A 21 0.51 2.38 -17.22
CA ALA A 21 1.43 2.94 -18.21
C ALA A 21 1.28 4.47 -18.38
N ASP A 22 0.30 5.08 -17.73
CA ASP A 22 -0.02 6.51 -17.85
C ASP A 22 0.80 7.42 -16.91
N GLY A 23 1.74 6.85 -16.15
CA GLY A 23 2.59 7.59 -15.23
C GLY A 23 1.84 8.14 -14.01
N ARG A 24 0.70 7.56 -13.63
CA ARG A 24 -0.10 7.98 -12.48
C ARG A 24 -0.20 6.90 -11.41
N ILE A 25 -0.25 7.35 -10.16
CA ILE A 25 -0.45 6.51 -8.98
C ILE A 25 -1.88 6.69 -8.51
N TYR A 26 -2.63 5.61 -8.38
CA TYR A 26 -4.02 5.61 -7.96
C TYR A 26 -4.19 4.87 -6.64
N LEU A 27 -4.97 5.47 -5.73
CA LEU A 27 -5.43 4.85 -4.50
C LEU A 27 -6.95 4.93 -4.43
N SER A 28 -7.61 3.78 -4.35
CA SER A 28 -9.05 3.68 -4.13
C SER A 28 -9.34 2.86 -2.87
N LEU A 29 -10.02 3.48 -1.90
CA LEU A 29 -10.52 2.86 -0.67
C LEU A 29 -12.04 3.08 -0.62
N PRO A 30 -12.84 2.27 -1.33
CA PRO A 30 -14.28 2.49 -1.47
C PRO A 30 -15.01 2.56 -0.13
N ASP A 31 -14.63 1.69 0.82
CA ASP A 31 -15.26 1.61 2.15
C ASP A 31 -14.94 2.83 3.04
N LEU A 32 -13.91 3.61 2.68
CA LEU A 32 -13.55 4.87 3.35
C LEU A 32 -13.92 6.10 2.51
N GLY A 33 -14.50 5.93 1.32
CA GLY A 33 -14.81 7.03 0.40
C GLY A 33 -13.57 7.76 -0.14
N VAL A 34 -12.41 7.09 -0.21
CA VAL A 34 -11.16 7.71 -0.70
C VAL A 34 -10.92 7.31 -2.15
N GLU A 35 -10.74 8.30 -3.00
CA GLU A 35 -10.20 8.14 -4.34
C GLU A 35 -9.17 9.25 -4.60
N LYS A 36 -7.92 8.86 -4.85
CA LYS A 36 -6.80 9.79 -5.03
C LYS A 36 -5.94 9.38 -6.20
N THR A 37 -5.42 10.38 -6.91
CA THR A 37 -4.51 10.21 -8.04
C THR A 37 -3.34 11.17 -7.89
N TRP A 38 -2.13 10.68 -8.11
CA TRP A 38 -0.89 11.46 -8.09
C TRP A 38 -0.02 11.15 -9.29
N LEU A 39 0.99 11.98 -9.56
CA LEU A 39 1.93 11.76 -10.65
C LEU A 39 3.12 10.93 -10.17
N LEU A 40 3.51 9.90 -10.93
CA LEU A 40 4.66 9.06 -10.62
C LEU A 40 5.95 9.88 -10.49
N LYS A 41 6.11 10.93 -11.32
CA LYS A 41 7.27 11.82 -11.27
C LYS A 41 7.48 12.49 -9.90
N ASP A 42 6.41 12.74 -9.15
CA ASP A 42 6.50 13.37 -7.83
C ASP A 42 7.03 12.37 -6.79
N LEU A 43 6.65 11.09 -6.91
CA LEU A 43 7.22 9.99 -6.12
C LEU A 43 8.71 9.80 -6.46
N LEU A 44 9.07 9.76 -7.74
CA LEU A 44 10.47 9.58 -8.16
C LEU A 44 11.37 10.71 -7.64
N ARG A 45 10.93 11.97 -7.79
CA ARG A 45 11.64 13.14 -7.24
C ARG A 45 11.79 13.05 -5.72
N ALA A 46 10.77 12.55 -5.01
CA ALA A 46 10.86 12.35 -3.57
C ALA A 46 11.86 11.24 -3.20
N GLY A 47 11.89 10.16 -3.97
CA GLY A 47 12.85 9.06 -3.82
C GLY A 47 14.31 9.49 -4.04
N GLU A 48 14.58 10.34 -5.04
CA GLU A 48 15.90 10.92 -5.28
C GLU A 48 16.41 11.70 -4.07
N ARG A 49 15.57 12.62 -3.54
CA ARG A 49 15.90 13.39 -2.33
C ARG A 49 16.16 12.52 -1.10
N LEU A 50 15.46 11.39 -1.00
CA LEU A 50 15.67 10.44 0.08
C LEU A 50 17.04 9.74 -0.05
N SER A 51 17.46 9.40 -1.27
CA SER A 51 18.77 8.77 -1.49
C SER A 51 19.94 9.66 -1.08
N GLU A 52 19.82 10.98 -1.25
CA GLU A 52 20.86 11.93 -0.82
C GLU A 52 21.04 11.96 0.70
N CYS A 53 19.98 11.65 1.45
CA CYS A 53 19.96 11.69 2.91
C CYS A 53 20.27 10.34 3.57
N THR A 54 20.28 9.24 2.81
CA THR A 54 20.48 7.90 3.39
C THR A 54 21.91 7.45 3.12
N VAL A 55 22.71 7.31 4.17
CA VAL A 55 24.01 6.62 4.10
C VAL A 55 23.71 5.15 3.79
N GLU A 56 24.38 4.55 2.81
CA GLU A 56 24.24 3.17 2.31
C GLU A 56 24.58 2.09 3.37
N ASP A 57 24.01 2.17 4.57
CA ASP A 57 24.23 1.20 5.63
C ASP A 57 22.94 0.49 5.97
N GLY A 58 22.37 -0.23 4.98
CA GLY A 58 21.35 -1.29 5.10
C GLY A 58 20.06 -1.03 5.92
N SER A 59 19.99 0.10 6.61
CA SER A 59 19.14 0.38 7.74
C SER A 59 17.77 0.80 7.25
N PRO A 60 16.71 0.51 8.02
CA PRO A 60 15.39 1.01 7.68
C PRO A 60 15.46 2.55 7.62
N PRO A 61 14.85 3.15 6.59
CA PRO A 61 14.82 4.59 6.45
C PRO A 61 14.21 5.25 7.70
N SER A 62 14.82 6.35 8.15
CA SER A 62 14.37 7.03 9.36
C SER A 62 12.91 7.51 9.18
N LEU A 63 12.06 7.18 10.16
CA LEU A 63 10.66 7.64 10.17
C LEU A 63 10.57 9.17 10.08
N GLU A 64 11.49 9.86 10.76
CA GLU A 64 11.64 11.31 10.78
C GLU A 64 11.80 11.92 9.39
N LEU A 65 12.36 11.18 8.43
CA LEU A 65 12.55 11.64 7.06
C LEU A 65 11.38 11.28 6.15
N LEU A 66 10.85 10.07 6.30
CA LEU A 66 9.76 9.58 5.46
C LEU A 66 8.42 10.25 5.75
N VAL A 67 8.08 10.44 7.03
CA VAL A 67 6.76 10.96 7.44
C VAL A 67 6.50 12.38 6.89
N PRO A 68 7.44 13.34 6.98
CA PRO A 68 7.21 14.67 6.40
C PRO A 68 7.02 14.66 4.88
N ILE A 69 7.76 13.81 4.17
CA ILE A 69 7.64 13.67 2.71
C ILE A 69 6.32 13.01 2.34
N ALA A 70 5.95 11.92 3.02
CA ALA A 70 4.66 11.26 2.85
C ALA A 70 3.50 12.24 3.11
N ARG A 71 3.59 13.05 4.17
CA ARG A 71 2.60 14.09 4.48
C ARG A 71 2.47 15.11 3.35
N LYS A 72 3.61 15.60 2.85
CA LYS A 72 3.64 16.54 1.71
C LYS A 72 3.01 15.94 0.45
N LEU A 73 3.35 14.70 0.09
CA LEU A 73 2.81 14.01 -1.08
C LEU A 73 1.33 13.65 -0.93
N SER A 74 0.88 13.37 0.28
CA SER A 74 -0.53 13.11 0.57
C SER A 74 -1.42 14.34 0.36
N GLY A 75 -0.84 15.54 0.27
CA GLY A 75 -1.60 16.80 0.21
C GLY A 75 -2.29 17.14 1.53
N SER A 76 -1.77 16.61 2.64
CA SER A 76 -2.37 16.82 3.96
C SER A 76 -1.82 18.04 4.66
N CYS A 77 -2.73 18.80 5.29
CA CYS A 77 -2.42 19.87 6.23
C CYS A 77 -2.35 19.31 7.67
N GLU A 78 -1.64 19.98 8.57
CA GLU A 78 -1.51 19.55 9.97
C GLU A 78 -2.87 19.43 10.69
N ASP A 79 -3.90 20.13 10.23
CA ASP A 79 -5.27 20.08 10.77
C ASP A 79 -6.17 18.97 10.20
N GLN A 80 -5.70 18.16 9.24
CA GLN A 80 -6.51 17.06 8.70
C GLN A 80 -6.53 15.86 9.67
N CYS A 81 -7.60 15.75 10.45
CA CYS A 81 -7.84 14.63 11.35
C CYS A 81 -8.83 13.64 10.74
N GLY A 82 -8.46 12.35 10.64
CA GLY A 82 -9.40 11.31 10.22
C GLY A 82 -8.75 10.03 9.70
N VAL A 83 -9.51 8.93 9.74
CA VAL A 83 -9.08 7.60 9.27
C VAL A 83 -8.66 7.59 7.80
N GLN A 84 -9.32 8.42 6.96
CA GLN A 84 -8.97 8.58 5.55
C GLN A 84 -7.57 9.17 5.39
N HIS A 85 -7.27 10.22 6.16
CA HIS A 85 -5.96 10.87 6.09
C HIS A 85 -4.85 9.91 6.53
N LEU A 86 -5.07 9.20 7.65
CA LEU A 86 -4.14 8.18 8.14
C LEU A 86 -3.92 7.05 7.13
N ALA A 87 -4.98 6.59 6.45
CA ALA A 87 -4.87 5.55 5.43
C ALA A 87 -4.03 6.02 4.23
N ILE A 88 -4.25 7.25 3.75
CA ILE A 88 -3.45 7.86 2.67
C ILE A 88 -1.99 8.04 3.10
N LEU A 89 -1.76 8.51 4.33
CA LEU A 89 -0.41 8.71 4.87
C LEU A 89 0.35 7.39 4.99
N ALA A 90 -0.31 6.34 5.51
CA ALA A 90 0.26 5.00 5.61
C ALA A 90 0.59 4.41 4.23
N PHE A 91 -0.28 4.62 3.23
CA PHE A 91 0.00 4.22 1.85
C PHE A 91 1.28 4.89 1.32
N TRP A 92 1.41 6.21 1.46
CA TRP A 92 2.60 6.94 1.02
C TRP A 92 3.87 6.53 1.76
N TYR A 93 3.77 6.33 3.07
CA TYR A 93 4.89 5.87 3.89
C TYR A 93 5.43 4.52 3.38
N LEU A 94 4.54 3.55 3.14
CA LEU A 94 4.90 2.24 2.61
C LEU A 94 5.47 2.33 1.19
N LEU A 95 4.83 3.12 0.30
CA LEU A 95 5.28 3.28 -1.07
C LEU A 95 6.69 3.90 -1.16
N LEU A 96 6.97 4.94 -0.36
CA LEU A 96 8.30 5.54 -0.28
C LEU A 96 9.34 4.56 0.27
N GLY A 97 8.98 3.79 1.29
CA GLY A 97 9.85 2.75 1.85
C GLY A 97 10.24 1.69 0.80
N VAL A 98 9.31 1.31 -0.08
CA VAL A 98 9.62 0.40 -1.19
C VAL A 98 10.48 1.09 -2.25
N VAL A 99 10.21 2.34 -2.62
CA VAL A 99 11.04 3.10 -3.59
C VAL A 99 12.49 3.25 -3.13
N GLN A 100 12.73 3.41 -1.82
CA GLN A 100 14.08 3.45 -1.28
C GLN A 100 14.85 2.14 -1.44
N ARG A 101 14.15 1.00 -1.43
CA ARG A 101 14.75 -0.32 -1.65
C ARG A 101 14.85 -0.68 -3.12
N LYS A 102 13.92 -0.22 -3.96
CA LYS A 102 13.91 -0.44 -5.41
C LYS A 102 13.47 0.81 -6.16
N ARG A 103 14.40 1.37 -6.94
CA ARG A 103 14.22 2.65 -7.65
C ARG A 103 13.36 2.54 -8.90
N ASP A 104 13.36 1.38 -9.58
CA ASP A 104 12.56 1.13 -10.78
C ASP A 104 11.13 0.71 -10.41
N ILE A 105 10.39 1.61 -9.76
CA ILE A 105 8.96 1.45 -9.51
C ILE A 105 8.14 1.98 -10.68
N LEU A 106 7.18 1.16 -11.11
CA LEU A 106 6.18 1.53 -12.11
C LEU A 106 5.04 2.31 -11.46
N ALA A 107 4.29 3.05 -12.27
CA ALA A 107 3.03 3.63 -11.82
C ALA A 107 2.08 2.51 -11.36
N VAL A 108 1.36 2.72 -10.26
CA VAL A 108 0.51 1.70 -9.65
C VAL A 108 -0.93 2.17 -9.49
N LYS A 109 -1.87 1.25 -9.63
CA LYS A 109 -3.26 1.41 -9.26
C LYS A 109 -3.60 0.41 -8.18
N LEU A 110 -3.80 0.93 -6.97
CA LEU A 110 -4.09 0.14 -5.78
C LEU A 110 -5.53 0.36 -5.32
N THR A 111 -6.27 -0.72 -5.15
CA THR A 111 -7.62 -0.72 -4.59
C THR A 111 -7.67 -1.65 -3.38
N VAL A 112 -8.16 -1.16 -2.24
CA VAL A 112 -8.35 -1.98 -1.04
C VAL A 112 -9.84 -2.04 -0.70
N ARG A 113 -10.34 -3.25 -0.44
CA ARG A 113 -11.70 -3.50 0.01
C ARG A 113 -11.70 -4.30 1.31
N PHE A 114 -12.52 -3.90 2.25
CA PHE A 114 -12.67 -4.56 3.54
C PHE A 114 -13.96 -5.38 3.54
N LYS A 115 -13.87 -6.69 3.76
CA LYS A 115 -15.04 -7.52 4.07
C LYS A 115 -15.29 -7.46 5.56
N LEU A 116 -15.78 -6.31 6.03
CA LEU A 116 -16.01 -6.05 7.44
C LEU A 116 -17.43 -5.53 7.65
N PRO A 117 -18.33 -6.25 8.35
CA PRO A 117 -19.41 -5.58 9.04
C PRO A 117 -18.80 -4.62 10.06
N SER A 118 -19.31 -3.39 10.05
CA SER A 118 -18.80 -2.21 10.75
C SER A 118 -18.28 -2.44 12.17
N CYS A 119 -17.10 -1.87 12.44
CA CYS A 119 -16.69 -1.31 13.73
C CYS A 119 -16.56 -2.24 14.94
N VAL A 120 -15.56 -3.11 14.93
CA VAL A 120 -14.92 -3.58 16.16
C VAL A 120 -13.41 -3.38 15.95
N GLY A 121 -12.68 -2.89 16.95
CA GLY A 121 -11.24 -2.55 16.89
C GLY A 121 -10.32 -3.77 16.70
N LEU A 122 -10.58 -4.57 15.66
CA LEU A 122 -10.01 -5.88 15.36
C LEU A 122 -8.70 -5.81 14.54
N GLY A 123 -8.06 -4.64 14.47
CA GLY A 123 -6.79 -4.50 13.75
C GLY A 123 -6.92 -4.30 12.23
N SER A 124 -8.02 -3.71 11.75
CA SER A 124 -8.22 -3.40 10.32
C SER A 124 -7.13 -2.50 9.72
N SER A 125 -6.56 -1.58 10.51
CA SER A 125 -5.40 -0.77 10.12
C SER A 125 -4.12 -1.60 9.95
N GLY A 126 -3.93 -2.63 10.78
CA GLY A 126 -2.85 -3.60 10.64
C GLY A 126 -3.01 -4.41 9.36
N ALA A 127 -4.19 -4.97 9.12
CA ALA A 127 -4.50 -5.70 7.89
C ALA A 127 -4.31 -4.83 6.64
N TYR A 128 -4.76 -3.57 6.67
CA TYR A 128 -4.53 -2.59 5.61
C TYR A 128 -3.04 -2.40 5.30
N CYS A 129 -2.23 -2.10 6.31
CA CYS A 129 -0.79 -1.88 6.13
C CYS A 129 -0.08 -3.14 5.61
N VAL A 130 -0.41 -4.32 6.15
CA VAL A 130 0.20 -5.59 5.74
C VAL A 130 -0.16 -5.92 4.28
N CYS A 131 -1.43 -5.79 3.89
CA CYS A 131 -1.86 -6.08 2.51
C CYS A 131 -1.19 -5.15 1.50
N ILE A 132 -1.12 -3.85 1.80
CA ILE A 132 -0.46 -2.88 0.93
C ILE A 132 1.03 -3.14 0.84
N ALA A 133 1.71 -3.34 1.98
CA ALA A 133 3.14 -3.62 2.00
C ALA A 133 3.45 -4.89 1.19
N ALA A 134 2.69 -5.96 1.39
CA ALA A 134 2.85 -7.21 0.64
C ALA A 134 2.65 -7.00 -0.86
N ALA A 135 1.62 -6.27 -1.28
CA ALA A 135 1.37 -6.00 -2.70
C ALA A 135 2.49 -5.15 -3.33
N LEU A 136 2.93 -4.09 -2.66
CA LEU A 136 4.00 -3.22 -3.15
C LEU A 136 5.35 -3.93 -3.22
N LEU A 137 5.68 -4.73 -2.20
CA LEU A 137 6.92 -5.52 -2.16
C LEU A 137 6.92 -6.62 -3.23
N GLN A 138 5.78 -7.28 -3.49
CA GLN A 138 5.64 -8.25 -4.57
C GLN A 138 5.84 -7.61 -5.94
N MET A 139 5.19 -6.47 -6.18
CA MET A 139 5.37 -5.71 -7.42
C MET A 139 6.82 -5.25 -7.59
N ALA A 140 7.47 -4.85 -6.50
CA ALA A 140 8.89 -4.56 -6.49
C ALA A 140 9.77 -5.83 -6.62
N GLY A 141 9.23 -7.04 -6.62
CA GLY A 141 10.01 -8.28 -6.67
C GLY A 141 10.94 -8.47 -5.46
N LEU A 142 10.62 -7.81 -4.33
CA LEU A 142 11.36 -7.94 -3.08
C LEU A 142 10.88 -9.15 -2.27
N ILE A 143 9.68 -9.66 -2.55
CA ILE A 143 9.16 -10.92 -2.00
C ILE A 143 8.55 -11.77 -3.13
N PRO A 144 8.59 -13.10 -3.03
CA PRO A 144 8.03 -13.99 -4.05
C PRO A 144 6.51 -13.88 -4.14
N SER A 145 5.95 -14.20 -5.31
CA SER A 145 4.49 -14.29 -5.48
C SER A 145 3.92 -15.45 -4.65
N PRO A 146 2.72 -15.30 -4.06
CA PRO A 146 2.10 -16.34 -3.27
C PRO A 146 1.86 -17.59 -4.12
N SER A 147 2.17 -18.76 -3.56
CA SER A 147 2.06 -20.08 -4.20
C SER A 147 0.66 -20.69 -4.12
N VAL A 148 -0.37 -19.91 -3.77
CA VAL A 148 -1.73 -20.42 -3.54
C VAL A 148 -2.49 -20.58 -4.88
N PRO A 149 -3.11 -21.74 -5.16
CA PRO A 149 -3.77 -22.01 -6.45
C PRO A 149 -5.00 -21.13 -6.71
N VAL A 150 -5.02 -20.55 -7.92
CA VAL A 150 -5.95 -19.55 -8.50
C VAL A 150 -7.32 -20.15 -8.84
N SER A 151 -8.01 -20.81 -7.91
CA SER A 151 -9.27 -21.54 -8.22
C SER A 151 -10.58 -20.83 -7.82
N LEU A 152 -10.54 -19.63 -7.24
CA LEU A 152 -11.74 -18.86 -6.87
C LEU A 152 -11.90 -17.52 -7.61
N LEU A 153 -11.10 -17.28 -8.65
CA LEU A 153 -10.99 -15.98 -9.33
C LEU A 153 -11.89 -15.80 -10.56
N ILE A 154 -12.83 -16.71 -10.84
CA ILE A 154 -13.67 -16.63 -12.03
C ILE A 154 -15.14 -16.40 -11.67
N CYS A 155 -15.50 -15.12 -11.48
CA CYS A 155 -16.81 -14.55 -11.82
C CYS A 155 -16.69 -13.02 -11.68
N SER A 156 -16.26 -12.26 -12.69
CA SER A 156 -16.98 -12.02 -13.93
C SER A 156 -16.02 -11.57 -15.04
N THR A 157 -16.10 -12.26 -16.16
CA THR A 157 -15.41 -12.05 -17.43
C THR A 157 -15.73 -10.71 -18.11
N TYR A 158 -14.68 -10.03 -18.62
CA TYR A 158 -14.48 -9.52 -20.00
C TYR A 158 -13.65 -8.22 -20.00
N TYR A 159 -12.32 -8.32 -20.11
CA TYR A 159 -11.48 -7.63 -21.11
C TYR A 159 -10.01 -7.99 -20.86
N SER A 160 -9.33 -8.45 -21.92
CA SER A 160 -7.96 -8.96 -21.92
C SER A 160 -6.92 -7.99 -21.35
N ALA A 161 -6.11 -8.45 -20.39
CA ALA A 161 -4.69 -8.10 -20.23
C ALA A 161 -4.00 -9.12 -19.29
N PRO A 162 -2.76 -9.56 -19.59
CA PRO A 162 -1.99 -10.40 -18.68
C PRO A 162 -1.51 -9.52 -17.51
N TYR A 163 -1.26 -10.10 -16.33
CA TYR A 163 -0.85 -9.41 -15.09
C TYR A 163 -1.98 -8.83 -14.23
N CYS A 164 -2.96 -9.66 -13.86
CA CYS A 164 -3.84 -9.40 -12.72
C CYS A 164 -3.30 -10.19 -11.51
N GLN A 165 -2.68 -9.52 -10.53
CA GLN A 165 -2.38 -10.12 -9.23
C GLN A 165 -3.34 -9.55 -8.19
N GLN A 166 -4.30 -10.38 -7.77
CA GLN A 166 -5.16 -10.13 -6.64
C GLN A 166 -4.66 -10.99 -5.48
N ILE A 167 -4.28 -10.35 -4.37
CA ILE A 167 -3.69 -11.02 -3.21
C ILE A 167 -4.76 -11.10 -2.13
N ASP A 168 -5.15 -12.33 -1.79
CA ASP A 168 -6.03 -12.67 -0.68
C ASP A 168 -5.15 -13.09 0.50
N ILE A 169 -5.12 -12.31 1.58
CA ILE A 169 -4.48 -12.69 2.84
C ILE A 169 -5.60 -13.16 3.78
N SER A 170 -5.66 -14.48 4.00
CA SER A 170 -6.54 -15.14 4.98
C SER A 170 -5.78 -15.44 6.26
#